data_AF-A0A1Q7JJ01-F1
#
_entry.id   AF-A0A1Q7JJ01-F1
#
_cell.length_a   1.000
_cell.length_b   1.000
_cell.length_c   1.000
_cell.angle_alpha   90.00
_cell.angle_beta   90.00
_cell.angle_gamma   90.00
#
_symmetry.space_group_name_H-M   'P 1'
#
loop_
_entity.id
_entity.type
_entity.pdbx_description
1 polymer ?
#
loop_
_entity_poly.entity_id
_entity_poly.type
_entity_poly.pdbx_seq_one_letter_code
_entity_poly.pdbx_strand_id
1 'polypeptide(L)'
;MTSRILLLITPLVFSARYASVGAMSQEPHSVLCGRVVAVSCTGPSSAATLLFTLPSRSLQWWIVIPPEHRQPFGLRIEDRYEQRSVCVPPATATETGQRVLVRHPDQIIITGVQASIPLPDDIARTCDPDVRLPILTRDVKPQYTADAMRARVRGSVVLLGIVDRNGSVRDVRVVQSLEPSLDAAAREAFAQWEFQPATRRGDPVAIAVTFKWHLQHAENPTAG
;
A
#
# COMPACT_ATOMS: atom_id res chain seq x y z
N MET A 1 -45.51 68.39 50.91
CA MET A 1 -45.94 69.07 49.67
C MET A 1 -45.55 68.20 48.50
N THR A 2 -46.57 67.81 47.70
CA THR A 2 -46.55 67.46 46.25
C THR A 2 -45.53 66.42 45.74
N SER A 3 -45.84 65.48 44.86
CA SER A 3 -47.06 64.99 44.19
C SER A 3 -46.62 63.77 43.37
N ARG A 4 -47.51 62.78 43.19
CA ARG A 4 -47.37 61.67 42.23
C ARG A 4 -47.29 62.20 40.78
N ILE A 5 -46.69 61.43 39.87
CA ILE A 5 -47.25 61.05 38.55
C ILE A 5 -46.48 59.86 37.95
N LEU A 6 -47.26 58.96 37.35
CA LEU A 6 -46.96 57.67 36.74
C LEU A 6 -46.93 57.85 35.20
N LEU A 7 -46.06 57.14 34.47
CA LEU A 7 -46.39 56.21 33.37
C LEU A 7 -45.28 56.04 32.31
N LEU A 8 -44.95 54.75 32.12
CA LEU A 8 -44.63 54.00 30.89
C LEU A 8 -43.37 54.37 30.09
N ILE A 9 -42.57 53.35 29.75
CA ILE A 9 -42.32 52.88 28.36
C ILE A 9 -41.44 51.60 28.39
N THR A 10 -42.05 50.49 27.95
CA THR A 10 -41.54 49.24 27.31
C THR A 10 -40.49 48.31 27.96
N PRO A 11 -40.70 46.97 27.89
CA PRO A 11 -39.71 45.96 28.27
C PRO A 11 -38.79 45.60 27.09
N LEU A 12 -37.47 45.63 27.29
CA LEU A 12 -36.52 44.95 26.41
C LEU A 12 -36.19 43.58 27.01
N VAL A 13 -36.62 42.57 26.28
CA VAL A 13 -36.35 41.15 26.50
C VAL A 13 -34.83 40.92 26.48
N PHE A 14 -34.25 40.54 27.63
CA PHE A 14 -32.89 40.04 27.71
C PHE A 14 -32.86 38.58 27.27
N SER A 15 -32.63 38.35 25.98
CA SER A 15 -32.30 37.03 25.46
C SER A 15 -30.87 36.68 25.86
N ALA A 16 -30.73 35.59 26.61
CA ALA A 16 -29.48 35.03 27.08
C ALA A 16 -28.49 34.82 25.92
N ARG A 17 -27.32 35.45 26.00
CA ARG A 17 -26.15 35.04 25.22
C ARG A 17 -25.63 33.73 25.82
N TYR A 18 -26.09 32.61 25.27
CA TYR A 18 -25.38 31.35 25.42
C TYR A 18 -23.97 31.53 24.87
N ALA A 19 -22.97 31.38 25.73
CA ALA A 19 -21.61 31.15 25.31
C ALA A 19 -21.60 29.86 24.48
N SER A 20 -21.41 30.00 23.18
CA SER A 20 -21.07 28.91 22.29
C SER A 20 -19.74 28.33 22.76
N VAL A 21 -19.83 27.25 23.54
CA VAL A 21 -18.74 26.28 23.63
C VAL A 21 -18.47 25.86 22.19
N GLY A 22 -17.31 26.27 21.68
CA GLY A 22 -16.87 25.93 20.35
C GLY A 22 -17.01 24.42 20.19
N ALA A 23 -17.84 24.02 19.22
CA ALA A 23 -17.74 22.69 18.66
C ALA A 23 -16.28 22.52 18.26
N MET A 24 -15.56 21.63 18.95
CA MET A 24 -14.36 21.01 18.41
C MET A 24 -14.78 20.47 17.05
N SER A 25 -14.42 21.19 15.99
CA SER A 25 -14.43 20.67 14.63
C SER A 25 -13.45 19.52 14.65
N GLN A 26 -13.97 18.32 14.89
CA GLN A 26 -13.27 17.09 14.61
C GLN A 26 -12.97 17.14 13.11
N GLU A 27 -11.70 17.42 12.78
CA GLU A 27 -11.25 17.40 11.40
C GLU A 27 -11.71 16.08 10.77
N PRO A 28 -12.24 16.09 9.54
CA PRO A 28 -12.66 14.88 8.88
C PRO A 28 -11.41 14.03 8.66
N HIS A 29 -11.13 13.12 9.59
CA HIS A 29 -10.57 11.81 9.39
C HIS A 29 -10.20 11.58 7.91
N SER A 30 -8.99 11.97 7.50
CA SER A 30 -8.62 12.00 6.09
C SER A 30 -8.60 10.57 5.54
N VAL A 31 -9.55 10.25 4.66
CA VAL A 31 -9.62 8.96 3.98
C VAL A 31 -8.39 8.81 3.09
N LEU A 32 -7.71 7.68 3.18
CA LEU A 32 -6.54 7.37 2.36
C LEU A 32 -6.99 6.53 1.16
N CYS A 33 -7.01 7.15 -0.01
CA CYS A 33 -7.42 6.52 -1.27
C CYS A 33 -6.25 6.39 -2.25
N GLY A 34 -6.11 5.23 -2.86
CA GLY A 34 -4.97 4.92 -3.70
C GLY A 34 -5.05 3.52 -4.28
N ARG A 35 -3.96 3.08 -4.91
CA ARG A 35 -3.86 1.74 -5.52
C ARG A 35 -2.99 0.84 -4.68
N VAL A 36 -3.45 -0.38 -4.43
CA VAL A 36 -2.62 -1.44 -3.86
C VAL A 36 -1.78 -2.02 -4.99
N VAL A 37 -0.45 -1.83 -4.95
CA VAL A 37 0.44 -2.29 -6.03
C VAL A 37 1.10 -3.62 -5.72
N ALA A 38 1.12 -4.03 -4.45
CA ALA A 38 1.58 -5.34 -4.04
C ALA A 38 0.92 -5.76 -2.71
N VAL A 39 0.71 -7.05 -2.53
CA VAL A 39 0.32 -7.63 -1.25
C VAL A 39 1.33 -8.71 -0.90
N SER A 40 1.84 -8.68 0.34
CA SER A 40 2.86 -9.63 0.75
C SER A 40 2.71 -10.07 2.19
N CYS A 41 3.13 -11.31 2.45
CA CYS A 41 3.24 -11.90 3.77
C CYS A 41 4.59 -12.59 3.90
N THR A 42 5.20 -12.57 5.09
CA THR A 42 6.47 -13.26 5.36
C THR A 42 6.27 -14.66 5.95
N GLY A 43 5.01 -15.07 6.14
CA GLY A 43 4.63 -16.42 6.54
C GLY A 43 3.15 -16.51 6.92
N PRO A 44 2.67 -17.70 7.30
CA PRO A 44 1.26 -17.93 7.65
C PRO A 44 0.80 -17.14 8.88
N SER A 45 1.71 -16.84 9.81
CA SER A 45 1.43 -16.06 11.03
C SER A 45 2.00 -14.65 10.98
N SER A 46 2.47 -14.17 9.83
CA SER A 46 2.95 -12.79 9.69
C SER A 46 1.78 -11.82 9.52
N ALA A 47 2.04 -10.53 9.70
CA ALA A 47 1.13 -9.51 9.17
C ALA A 47 1.02 -9.66 7.64
N ALA A 48 -0.14 -9.31 7.09
CA ALA A 48 -0.25 -9.03 5.66
C ALA A 48 -0.01 -7.54 5.43
N THR A 49 0.84 -7.21 4.47
CA THR A 49 1.16 -5.83 4.12
C THR A 49 0.74 -5.55 2.69
N LEU A 50 -0.12 -4.55 2.51
CA LEU A 50 -0.53 -4.06 1.21
C LEU A 50 0.27 -2.78 0.94
N LEU A 51 1.14 -2.84 -0.04
CA LEU A 51 1.87 -1.68 -0.53
C LEU A 51 0.92 -0.78 -1.29
N PHE A 52 0.76 0.44 -0.78
CA PHE A 52 -0.24 1.39 -1.20
C PHE A 52 0.40 2.65 -1.78
N THR A 53 -0.03 3.03 -2.98
CA THR A 53 0.42 4.25 -3.66
C THR A 53 -0.70 5.28 -3.68
N LEU A 54 -0.42 6.48 -3.16
CA LEU A 54 -1.33 7.62 -3.13
C LEU A 54 -1.07 8.54 -4.33
N PRO A 55 -2.10 9.00 -5.06
CA PRO A 55 -1.92 9.93 -6.18
C PRO A 55 -1.29 11.28 -5.78
N SER A 56 -1.58 11.75 -4.56
CA SER A 56 -1.20 13.08 -4.07
C SER A 56 0.02 13.09 -3.14
N ARG A 57 0.63 11.93 -2.83
CA ARG A 57 1.78 11.83 -1.93
C ARG A 57 2.90 11.04 -2.57
N SER A 58 4.12 11.59 -2.52
CA SER A 58 5.35 10.94 -3.04
C SER A 58 5.86 9.81 -2.13
N LEU A 59 5.37 9.74 -0.90
CA LEU A 59 5.80 8.79 0.11
C LEU A 59 5.00 7.49 0.01
N GLN A 60 5.66 6.37 0.29
CA GLN A 60 5.09 5.04 0.26
C GLN A 60 4.19 4.81 1.47
N TRP A 61 3.02 4.22 1.29
CA TRP A 61 2.12 3.85 2.38
C TRP A 61 1.95 2.34 2.45
N TRP A 62 1.66 1.84 3.64
CA TRP A 62 1.29 0.44 3.84
C TRP A 62 -0.01 0.34 4.60
N ILE A 63 -0.94 -0.45 4.08
CA ILE A 63 -2.03 -0.99 4.90
C ILE A 63 -1.49 -2.27 5.52
N VAL A 64 -1.57 -2.37 6.84
CA VAL A 64 -1.04 -3.49 7.61
C VAL A 64 -2.21 -4.19 8.29
N ILE A 65 -2.38 -5.47 7.99
CA ILE A 65 -3.34 -6.37 8.63
C ILE A 65 -2.54 -7.19 9.64
N PRO A 66 -2.68 -6.94 10.95
CA PRO A 66 -1.95 -7.69 11.97
C PRO A 66 -2.29 -9.19 11.93
N PRO A 67 -1.38 -10.08 12.33
CA PRO A 67 -1.59 -11.53 12.30
C PRO A 67 -2.91 -11.98 12.93
N GLU A 68 -3.24 -11.44 14.10
CA GLU A 68 -4.44 -11.77 14.88
C GLU A 68 -5.75 -11.33 14.20
N HIS A 69 -5.65 -10.45 13.21
CA HIS A 69 -6.78 -9.94 12.43
C HIS A 69 -6.81 -10.49 11.00
N ARG A 70 -5.99 -11.49 10.64
CA ARG A 70 -5.95 -12.01 9.25
C ARG A 70 -7.12 -12.92 8.89
N GLN A 71 -7.65 -13.68 9.84
CA GLN A 71 -8.69 -14.68 9.56
C GLN A 71 -9.92 -14.09 8.84
N PRO A 72 -10.49 -12.93 9.23
CA PRO A 72 -11.63 -12.32 8.53
C PRO A 72 -11.38 -11.94 7.06
N PHE A 73 -10.11 -11.78 6.64
CA PHE A 73 -9.77 -11.44 5.26
C PHE A 73 -9.83 -12.65 4.32
N GLY A 74 -9.91 -13.87 4.88
CA GLY A 74 -9.95 -15.11 4.13
C GLY A 74 -8.59 -15.53 3.56
N LEU A 75 -8.60 -16.60 2.76
CA LEU A 75 -7.44 -17.01 1.97
C LEU A 75 -7.24 -16.07 0.77
N ARG A 76 -6.02 -16.00 0.26
CA ARG A 76 -5.66 -15.23 -0.94
C ARG A 76 -6.06 -13.75 -0.86
N ILE A 77 -5.54 -13.07 0.16
CA ILE A 77 -5.68 -11.62 0.35
C ILE A 77 -5.17 -10.87 -0.90
N GLU A 78 -4.13 -11.41 -1.54
CA GLU A 78 -3.57 -10.92 -2.79
C GLU A 78 -4.63 -10.84 -3.90
N ASP A 79 -5.35 -11.94 -4.19
CA ASP A 79 -6.38 -11.98 -5.24
C ASP A 79 -7.50 -10.94 -5.00
N ARG A 80 -7.78 -10.61 -3.73
CA ARG A 80 -8.81 -9.64 -3.34
C ARG A 80 -8.36 -8.18 -3.50
N TYR A 81 -7.13 -7.85 -3.13
CA TYR A 81 -6.71 -6.45 -3.01
C TYR A 81 -5.60 -6.03 -3.98
N GLU A 82 -4.76 -6.95 -4.44
CA GLU A 82 -3.64 -6.60 -5.30
C GLU A 82 -4.11 -5.98 -6.62
N GLN A 83 -3.44 -4.90 -7.03
CA GLN A 83 -3.75 -4.05 -8.18
C GLN A 83 -5.11 -3.32 -8.13
N ARG A 84 -5.85 -3.38 -7.02
CA ARG A 84 -7.13 -2.66 -6.89
C ARG A 84 -6.96 -1.26 -6.30
N SER A 85 -7.87 -0.38 -6.69
CA SER A 85 -8.06 0.92 -6.04
C SER A 85 -8.89 0.72 -4.77
N VAL A 86 -8.35 1.19 -3.65
CA VAL A 86 -9.00 1.10 -2.34
C VAL A 86 -8.95 2.43 -1.60
N CYS A 87 -9.91 2.62 -0.71
CA CYS A 87 -9.94 3.70 0.26
C CYS A 87 -10.01 3.09 1.66
N VAL A 88 -9.23 3.62 2.59
CA VAL A 88 -9.25 3.24 4.00
C VAL A 88 -9.71 4.44 4.83
N PRO A 89 -10.91 4.40 5.42
CA PRO A 89 -11.34 5.38 6.40
C PRO A 89 -10.41 5.30 7.62
N PRO A 90 -10.00 6.41 8.23
CA PRO A 90 -9.07 6.33 9.33
C PRO A 90 -9.85 6.02 10.62
N ALA A 91 -9.54 4.88 11.22
CA ALA A 91 -9.88 4.61 12.63
C ALA A 91 -8.66 4.75 13.54
N THR A 92 -7.45 4.49 13.03
CA THR A 92 -6.18 4.58 13.78
C THR A 92 -4.99 4.53 12.80
N ALA A 93 -4.88 5.51 11.90
CA ALA A 93 -3.61 5.70 11.20
C ALA A 93 -2.61 6.15 12.26
N THR A 94 -1.68 5.27 12.65
CA THR A 94 -0.53 5.74 13.43
C THR A 94 0.34 6.48 12.42
N GLU A 95 0.28 7.81 12.44
CA GLU A 95 1.07 8.66 11.53
C GLU A 95 2.59 8.42 11.67
N THR A 96 2.99 7.72 12.73
CA THR A 96 4.34 7.19 12.94
C THR A 96 4.68 6.13 11.89
N GLY A 97 5.21 6.58 10.74
CA GLY A 97 5.86 5.72 9.75
C GLY A 97 5.01 5.28 8.55
N GLN A 98 3.99 6.05 8.15
CA GLN A 98 3.22 5.84 6.89
C GLN A 98 2.51 4.49 6.83
N ARG A 99 1.93 4.06 7.95
CA ARG A 99 1.24 2.79 8.09
C ARG A 99 -0.19 3.00 8.57
N VAL A 100 -1.12 2.25 8.00
CA VAL A 100 -2.52 2.22 8.44
C VAL A 100 -2.83 0.82 8.89
N LEU A 101 -3.22 0.67 10.16
CA LEU A 101 -3.64 -0.61 10.70
C LEU A 101 -5.09 -0.86 10.34
N VAL A 102 -5.36 -2.04 9.80
CA VAL A 102 -6.70 -2.50 9.46
C VAL A 102 -6.92 -3.85 10.13
N ARG A 103 -8.04 -3.97 10.84
CA ARG A 103 -8.42 -5.13 11.66
C ARG A 103 -9.57 -5.94 11.04
N HIS A 104 -10.34 -5.34 10.15
CA HIS A 104 -11.48 -6.01 9.52
C HIS A 104 -11.64 -5.56 8.05
N PRO A 105 -12.07 -6.45 7.12
CA PRO A 105 -12.13 -6.15 5.69
C PRO A 105 -13.04 -4.99 5.28
N ASP A 106 -14.06 -4.67 6.09
CA ASP A 106 -14.96 -3.52 5.87
C ASP A 106 -14.26 -2.16 6.00
N GLN A 107 -13.09 -2.11 6.64
CA GLN A 107 -12.24 -0.93 6.70
C GLN A 107 -11.49 -0.68 5.38
N ILE A 108 -11.51 -1.60 4.42
CA ILE A 108 -10.92 -1.43 3.09
C ILE A 108 -12.04 -1.38 2.05
N ILE A 109 -12.36 -0.18 1.61
CA ILE A 109 -13.40 0.06 0.60
C ILE A 109 -12.76 -0.06 -0.78
N ILE A 110 -13.13 -1.08 -1.56
CA ILE A 110 -12.68 -1.21 -2.96
C ILE A 110 -13.49 -0.23 -3.81
N THR A 111 -12.82 0.71 -4.47
CA THR A 111 -13.47 1.81 -5.21
C THR A 111 -13.33 1.70 -6.73
N GLY A 112 -12.50 0.79 -7.23
CA GLY A 112 -12.24 0.61 -8.66
C GLY A 112 -12.41 -0.82 -9.14
N VAL A 113 -12.72 -0.97 -10.42
CA VAL A 113 -12.98 -2.24 -11.13
C VAL A 113 -11.80 -2.68 -12.01
N GLN A 114 -10.60 -2.14 -11.77
CA GLN A 114 -9.45 -2.52 -12.58
C GLN A 114 -9.20 -4.03 -12.48
N ALA A 115 -9.19 -4.67 -13.64
CA ALA A 115 -8.88 -6.09 -13.75
C ALA A 115 -7.42 -6.28 -13.35
N SER A 116 -7.20 -6.92 -12.21
CA SER A 116 -5.93 -7.60 -11.97
C SER A 116 -5.88 -8.78 -12.94
N ILE A 117 -4.72 -9.03 -13.56
CA ILE A 117 -4.52 -10.29 -14.29
C ILE A 117 -4.43 -11.38 -13.21
N PRO A 118 -5.44 -12.27 -13.09
CA PRO A 118 -5.43 -13.27 -12.05
C PRO A 118 -4.24 -14.20 -12.24
N LEU A 119 -3.53 -14.50 -11.15
CA LEU A 119 -2.51 -15.54 -11.16
C LEU A 119 -3.20 -16.91 -11.24
N PRO A 120 -2.65 -17.86 -12.02
CA PRO A 120 -3.14 -19.22 -12.03
C PRO A 120 -3.22 -19.83 -10.62
N ASP A 121 -4.15 -20.76 -10.43
CA ASP A 121 -4.42 -21.35 -9.11
C ASP A 121 -3.29 -22.23 -8.56
N ASP A 122 -2.44 -22.75 -9.45
CA ASP A 122 -1.28 -23.58 -9.15
C ASP A 122 -0.04 -22.77 -8.73
N ILE A 123 -0.08 -21.45 -8.89
CA ILE A 123 0.97 -20.55 -8.42
C ILE A 123 0.70 -20.19 -6.95
N ALA A 124 1.62 -20.51 -6.05
CA ALA A 124 1.52 -20.12 -4.66
C ALA A 124 1.57 -18.60 -4.51
N ARG A 125 0.91 -18.08 -3.48
CA ARG A 125 1.06 -16.69 -3.03
C ARG A 125 1.79 -16.62 -1.69
N THR A 126 2.31 -15.45 -1.36
CA THR A 126 3.09 -15.25 -0.13
C THR A 126 2.27 -15.43 1.16
N CYS A 127 0.96 -15.21 1.08
CA CYS A 127 0.02 -15.31 2.18
C CYS A 127 -0.67 -16.68 2.27
N ASP A 128 -0.32 -17.63 1.38
CA ASP A 128 -0.88 -18.97 1.43
C ASP A 128 -0.39 -19.75 2.66
N PRO A 129 -1.22 -20.65 3.23
CA PRO A 129 -0.82 -21.48 4.35
C PRO A 129 0.28 -22.47 3.95
N ASP A 130 1.11 -22.83 4.93
CA ASP A 130 2.21 -23.80 4.81
C ASP A 130 3.27 -23.47 3.75
N VAL A 131 3.25 -22.25 3.19
CA VAL A 131 4.26 -21.76 2.25
C VAL A 131 5.43 -21.15 3.01
N ARG A 132 6.62 -21.65 2.70
CA ARG A 132 7.89 -21.00 3.03
C ARG A 132 8.36 -20.24 1.80
N LEU A 133 8.67 -18.97 1.99
CA LEU A 133 9.08 -18.06 0.92
C LEU A 133 10.41 -18.47 0.27
N PRO A 134 10.63 -18.10 -1.00
CA PRO A 134 11.90 -18.34 -1.67
C PRO A 134 12.99 -17.46 -1.04
N ILE A 135 14.23 -17.94 -1.05
CA ILE A 135 15.37 -17.22 -0.48
C ILE A 135 16.24 -16.73 -1.64
N LEU A 136 16.46 -15.41 -1.71
CA LEU A 136 17.28 -14.82 -2.77
C LEU A 136 18.72 -15.35 -2.65
N THR A 137 19.23 -15.94 -3.73
CA THR A 137 20.59 -16.49 -3.80
C THR A 137 21.51 -15.68 -4.71
N ARG A 138 20.96 -15.09 -5.77
CA ARG A 138 21.70 -14.20 -6.69
C ARG A 138 20.76 -13.14 -7.21
N ASP A 139 21.22 -11.89 -7.20
CA ASP A 139 20.53 -10.77 -7.83
C ASP A 139 21.41 -10.02 -8.83
N VAL A 140 20.73 -9.44 -9.82
CA VAL A 140 21.29 -8.46 -10.75
C VAL A 140 20.63 -7.12 -10.46
N LYS A 141 21.41 -6.06 -10.28
CA LYS A 141 20.86 -4.72 -10.06
C LYS A 141 20.38 -4.14 -11.39
N PRO A 142 19.17 -3.57 -11.44
CA PRO A 142 18.72 -2.85 -12.63
C PRO A 142 19.57 -1.60 -12.87
N GLN A 143 19.88 -1.37 -14.13
CA GLN A 143 20.70 -0.23 -14.53
C GLN A 143 19.83 1.00 -14.72
N TYR A 144 20.25 2.11 -14.13
CA TYR A 144 19.61 3.40 -14.32
C TYR A 144 20.00 3.94 -15.70
N THR A 145 19.02 4.20 -16.57
CA THR A 145 19.29 4.65 -17.95
C THR A 145 19.82 6.08 -18.01
N ALA A 146 20.73 6.37 -18.95
CA ALA A 146 21.35 7.69 -19.09
C ALA A 146 20.32 8.81 -19.32
N ASP A 147 19.24 8.54 -20.07
CA ASP A 147 18.13 9.46 -20.26
C ASP A 147 17.42 9.79 -18.96
N ALA A 148 17.06 8.76 -18.18
CA ALA A 148 16.38 8.97 -16.91
C ALA A 148 17.30 9.68 -15.89
N MET A 149 18.62 9.43 -15.93
CA MET A 149 19.59 10.14 -15.09
C MET A 149 19.62 11.63 -15.43
N ARG A 150 19.71 11.97 -16.74
CA ARG A 150 19.67 13.36 -17.22
C ARG A 150 18.36 14.05 -16.84
N ALA A 151 17.25 13.33 -16.93
CA ALA A 151 15.92 13.81 -16.54
C ALA A 151 15.68 13.81 -15.02
N ARG A 152 16.62 13.29 -14.22
CA ARG A 152 16.52 13.17 -12.75
C ARG A 152 15.23 12.48 -12.30
N VAL A 153 14.85 11.41 -12.99
CA VAL A 153 13.62 10.67 -12.69
C VAL A 153 13.65 10.13 -11.26
N ARG A 154 12.52 10.22 -10.55
CA ARG A 154 12.40 9.71 -9.18
C ARG A 154 11.09 8.98 -9.04
N GLY A 155 11.07 7.92 -8.24
CA GLY A 155 9.87 7.14 -8.03
C GLY A 155 10.17 5.68 -7.77
N SER A 156 9.26 4.80 -8.19
CA SER A 156 9.48 3.36 -8.07
C SER A 156 8.93 2.61 -9.25
N VAL A 157 9.69 1.61 -9.70
CA VAL A 157 9.16 0.53 -10.53
C VAL A 157 8.78 -0.61 -9.59
N VAL A 158 7.59 -1.18 -9.77
CA VAL A 158 7.18 -2.39 -9.06
C VAL A 158 6.86 -3.46 -10.09
N LEU A 159 7.46 -4.62 -9.92
CA LEU A 159 7.34 -5.79 -10.78
C LEU A 159 6.75 -6.95 -10.00
N LEU A 160 5.98 -7.78 -10.69
CA LEU A 160 5.54 -9.09 -10.21
C LEU A 160 6.17 -10.15 -11.11
N GLY A 161 6.75 -11.18 -10.51
CA GLY A 161 7.35 -12.31 -11.23
C GLY A 161 7.00 -13.62 -10.54
N ILE A 162 7.21 -14.72 -11.27
CA ILE A 162 7.03 -16.08 -10.73
C ILE A 162 8.41 -16.68 -10.50
N VAL A 163 8.72 -17.01 -9.25
CA VAL A 163 9.86 -17.87 -8.92
C VAL A 163 9.39 -19.30 -9.11
N ASP A 164 10.03 -20.02 -10.02
CA ASP A 164 9.70 -21.39 -10.36
C ASP A 164 10.23 -22.39 -9.31
N ARG A 165 9.84 -23.66 -9.43
CA ARG A 165 10.24 -24.76 -8.55
C ARG A 165 11.76 -25.02 -8.55
N ASN A 166 12.46 -24.55 -9.59
CA ASN A 166 13.93 -24.61 -9.69
C ASN A 166 14.62 -23.33 -9.17
N GLY A 167 13.86 -22.32 -8.73
CA GLY A 167 14.42 -21.05 -8.24
C GLY A 167 14.61 -19.95 -9.29
N SER A 168 14.38 -20.21 -10.57
CA SER A 168 14.48 -19.21 -11.64
C SER A 168 13.27 -18.29 -11.68
N VAL A 169 13.45 -17.04 -12.11
CA VAL A 169 12.36 -16.07 -12.28
C VAL A 169 11.83 -16.10 -13.72
N ARG A 170 10.51 -16.14 -13.88
CA ARG A 170 9.82 -16.00 -15.16
C ARG A 170 8.57 -15.11 -15.05
N ASP A 171 7.90 -14.89 -16.18
CA ASP A 171 6.61 -14.19 -16.27
C ASP A 171 6.61 -12.80 -15.60
N VAL A 172 7.74 -12.09 -15.73
CA VAL A 172 7.94 -10.78 -15.11
C VAL A 172 7.08 -9.72 -15.79
N ARG A 173 6.23 -9.07 -15.00
CA ARG A 173 5.31 -8.01 -15.44
C ARG A 173 5.43 -6.75 -14.60
N VAL A 174 5.30 -5.59 -15.24
CA VAL A 174 5.27 -4.29 -14.57
C VAL A 174 3.90 -4.10 -13.93
N VAL A 175 3.86 -3.95 -12.60
CA VAL A 175 2.62 -3.65 -11.86
C VAL A 175 2.50 -2.19 -11.52
N GLN A 176 3.63 -1.48 -11.39
CA GLN A 176 3.70 -0.03 -11.30
C GLN A 176 4.83 0.46 -12.20
N SER A 177 4.43 1.18 -13.25
CA SER A 177 5.34 1.85 -14.18
C SER A 177 5.84 3.16 -13.58
N LEU A 178 7.10 3.48 -13.86
CA LEU A 178 7.65 4.81 -13.62
C LEU A 178 8.01 5.51 -14.93
N GLU A 179 8.82 4.84 -15.74
CA GLU A 179 9.26 5.33 -17.04
C GLU A 179 9.64 4.10 -17.89
N PRO A 180 9.24 4.02 -19.18
CA PRO A 180 9.42 2.82 -19.98
C PRO A 180 10.84 2.24 -20.02
N SER A 181 11.88 3.08 -20.10
CA SER A 181 13.27 2.61 -20.13
C SER A 181 13.72 2.03 -18.78
N LEU A 182 13.30 2.65 -17.66
CA LEU A 182 13.53 2.12 -16.30
C LEU A 182 12.72 0.84 -16.04
N ASP A 183 11.50 0.76 -16.55
CA ASP A 183 10.65 -0.42 -16.43
C ASP A 183 11.30 -1.63 -17.14
N ALA A 184 11.85 -1.40 -18.34
CA ALA A 184 12.59 -2.42 -19.10
C ALA A 184 13.83 -2.89 -18.34
N ALA A 185 14.66 -1.96 -17.85
CA ALA A 185 15.87 -2.28 -17.08
C ALA A 185 15.55 -3.05 -15.79
N ALA A 186 14.49 -2.67 -15.08
CA ALA A 186 13.99 -3.38 -13.90
C ALA A 186 13.61 -4.83 -14.25
N ARG A 187 12.88 -5.02 -15.34
CA ARG A 187 12.38 -6.31 -15.79
C ARG A 187 13.52 -7.25 -16.19
N GLU A 188 14.47 -6.75 -16.97
CA GLU A 188 15.63 -7.51 -17.42
C GLU A 188 16.52 -7.95 -16.27
N ALA A 189 16.73 -7.07 -15.28
CA ALA A 189 17.49 -7.42 -14.09
C ALA A 189 16.76 -8.46 -13.24
N PHE A 190 15.47 -8.26 -12.97
CA PHE A 190 14.71 -9.17 -12.13
C PHE A 190 14.55 -10.58 -12.74
N ALA A 191 14.44 -10.67 -14.06
CA ALA A 191 14.39 -11.96 -14.76
C ALA A 191 15.68 -12.79 -14.62
N GLN A 192 16.80 -12.18 -14.22
CA GLN A 192 18.09 -12.85 -14.01
C GLN A 192 18.33 -13.24 -12.55
N TRP A 193 17.37 -12.96 -11.65
CA TRP A 193 17.51 -13.34 -10.25
C TRP A 193 17.32 -14.85 -10.07
N GLU A 194 18.02 -15.40 -9.09
CA GLU A 194 17.93 -16.81 -8.72
C GLU A 194 17.64 -16.94 -7.24
N PHE A 195 16.81 -17.92 -6.90
CA PHE A 195 16.36 -18.18 -5.57
C PHE A 195 16.56 -19.65 -5.18
N GLN A 196 16.73 -19.91 -3.88
CA GLN A 196 16.26 -21.18 -3.35
C GLN A 196 14.72 -21.20 -3.46
N PRO A 197 14.10 -22.23 -4.05
CA PRO A 197 12.68 -22.22 -4.35
C PRO A 197 11.83 -22.13 -3.08
N ALA A 198 10.63 -21.56 -3.23
CA ALA A 198 9.61 -21.67 -2.20
C ALA A 198 9.19 -23.12 -2.04
N THR A 199 8.77 -23.47 -0.82
CA THR A 199 8.26 -24.82 -0.53
C THR A 199 6.89 -24.73 0.12
N ARG A 200 5.99 -25.64 -0.24
CA ARG A 200 4.75 -25.87 0.49
C ARG A 200 4.82 -27.26 1.11
N ARG A 201 4.75 -27.34 2.43
CA ARG A 201 4.86 -28.62 3.17
C ARG A 201 6.11 -29.44 2.79
N GLY A 202 7.21 -28.77 2.46
CA GLY A 202 8.48 -29.39 2.07
C GLY A 202 8.68 -29.54 0.55
N ASP A 203 7.61 -29.51 -0.25
CA ASP A 203 7.71 -29.68 -1.70
C ASP A 203 7.94 -28.33 -2.41
N PRO A 204 8.87 -28.24 -3.39
CA PRO A 204 9.07 -27.04 -4.18
C PRO A 204 7.81 -26.63 -4.95
N VAL A 205 7.44 -25.36 -4.85
CA VAL A 205 6.28 -24.76 -5.54
C VAL A 205 6.67 -23.51 -6.29
N ALA A 206 6.02 -23.26 -7.43
CA ALA A 206 6.12 -21.96 -8.09
C ALA A 206 5.35 -20.93 -7.26
N ILE A 207 5.90 -19.73 -7.09
CA ILE A 207 5.35 -18.68 -6.23
C ILE A 207 5.43 -17.32 -6.90
N ALA A 208 4.39 -16.51 -6.73
CA ALA A 208 4.38 -15.12 -7.15
C ALA A 208 5.11 -14.23 -6.12
N VAL A 209 6.02 -13.39 -6.59
CA VAL A 209 6.82 -12.48 -5.77
C VAL A 209 6.87 -11.08 -6.38
N THR A 210 6.87 -10.07 -5.52
CA THR A 210 6.95 -8.67 -5.92
C THR A 210 8.35 -8.12 -5.68
N PHE A 211 8.95 -7.56 -6.72
CA PHE A 211 10.18 -6.78 -6.65
C PHE A 211 9.86 -5.29 -6.78
N LYS A 212 10.32 -4.50 -5.82
CA LYS A 212 10.23 -3.04 -5.88
C LYS A 212 11.62 -2.44 -6.03
N TRP A 213 11.79 -1.63 -7.07
CA TRP A 213 12.96 -0.78 -7.25
C TRP A 213 12.59 0.67 -6.99
N HIS A 214 13.15 1.26 -5.93
CA HIS A 214 12.94 2.66 -5.59
C HIS A 214 14.14 3.51 -6.04
N LEU A 215 13.88 4.57 -6.80
CA LEU A 215 14.89 5.46 -7.34
C LEU A 215 14.80 6.81 -6.63
N GLN A 216 15.77 7.07 -5.75
CA GLN A 216 15.89 8.34 -5.01
C GLN A 216 16.93 9.28 -5.63
N HIS A 217 18.05 8.72 -6.11
CA HIS A 217 19.14 9.45 -6.76
C HIS A 217 19.65 8.64 -7.96
N ALA A 218 20.02 9.33 -9.03
CA ALA A 218 20.79 8.75 -10.12
C ALA A 218 22.21 8.51 -9.61
N GLU A 219 22.54 7.27 -9.26
CA GLU A 219 23.89 6.90 -8.88
C GLU A 219 24.70 6.65 -10.17
N ASN A 220 25.81 7.37 -10.34
CA ASN A 220 26.64 7.30 -11.55
C ASN A 220 27.25 5.89 -11.66
N PRO A 221 27.23 5.21 -12.83
CA PRO A 221 27.59 3.80 -12.95
C PRO A 221 29.10 3.53 -13.00
N THR A 222 29.93 4.34 -12.32
CA THR A 222 31.39 4.13 -12.25
C THR A 222 31.88 4.11 -10.82
N ALA A 223 31.88 2.92 -10.23
CA ALA A 223 32.85 2.46 -9.24
C ALA A 223 32.71 0.93 -9.07
N GLY A 224 33.55 0.18 -9.77
CA GLY A 224 33.64 -1.28 -9.73
C GLY A 224 34.65 -1.78 -10.73
#